data_AF-A0A447S8V7-F1
#
_entry.id   AF-A0A447S8V7-F1
#
_cell.length_a   1.000
_cell.length_b   1.000
_cell.length_c   1.000
_cell.angle_alpha   90.00
_cell.angle_beta   90.00
_cell.angle_gamma   90.00
#
_symmetry.space_group_name_H-M   'P 1'
#
loop_
_entity.id
_entity.type
_entity.pdbx_description
1 polymer ?
#
loop_
_entity_poly.entity_id
_entity_poly.type
_entity_poly.pdbx_seq_one_letter_code
_entity_poly.pdbx_strand_id
1 'polypeptide(L)'
;MTPTCAVYVVSWRSVNRQAWQALLRHLPPEVIVHHSDSGYFLWIELPEGADASALSARALASHISIAPGKMFSTSDSWTSFFRFNTAWGWGEREEQGVKRLGGAYSRTACLTLSFIFLIINILRK
;
A
#
# COMPACT_ATOMS: atom_id res chain seq x y z
N MET A 1 -14.28 -40.47 -2.79
CA MET A 1 -15.13 -39.42 -3.38
C MET A 1 -15.26 -38.28 -2.38
N THR A 2 -14.48 -37.23 -2.64
CA THR A 2 -14.45 -35.84 -2.11
C THR A 2 -14.80 -35.52 -0.66
N PRO A 3 -13.86 -34.86 0.04
CA PRO A 3 -14.13 -33.65 0.80
C PRO A 3 -13.35 -32.47 0.16
N THR A 4 -14.05 -31.61 -0.59
CA THR A 4 -13.43 -30.45 -1.30
C THR A 4 -13.99 -29.10 -0.83
N CYS A 5 -14.33 -28.96 0.45
CA CYS A 5 -14.81 -27.68 0.99
C CYS A 5 -13.96 -27.07 2.13
N ALA A 6 -12.91 -27.73 2.61
CA ALA A 6 -12.16 -27.28 3.79
C ALA A 6 -10.82 -26.54 3.51
N VAL A 7 -10.36 -26.43 2.26
CA VAL A 7 -8.96 -25.99 1.99
C VAL A 7 -8.80 -24.48 1.70
N TYR A 8 -9.86 -23.73 1.39
CA TYR A 8 -9.71 -22.30 1.05
C TYR A 8 -9.87 -21.34 2.22
N VAL A 9 -10.47 -21.77 3.34
CA VAL A 9 -10.80 -20.87 4.47
C VAL A 9 -9.61 -20.59 5.41
N VAL A 10 -8.59 -21.44 5.37
CA VAL A 10 -7.45 -21.40 6.31
C VAL A 10 -6.24 -20.63 5.74
N SER A 11 -6.29 -20.19 4.47
CA SER A 11 -5.12 -19.62 3.77
C SER A 11 -4.98 -18.09 3.89
N TRP A 12 -6.05 -17.30 3.89
CA TRP A 12 -5.90 -15.84 3.82
C TRP A 12 -5.46 -15.19 5.13
N ARG A 13 -5.79 -15.75 6.31
CA ARG A 13 -5.45 -15.13 7.60
C ARG A 13 -3.93 -15.09 7.83
N SER A 14 -3.23 -16.18 7.49
CA SER A 14 -1.78 -16.25 7.60
C SER A 14 -1.11 -15.32 6.59
N VAL A 15 -1.58 -15.32 5.34
CA VAL A 15 -1.10 -14.41 4.28
C VAL A 15 -1.32 -12.95 4.64
N ASN A 16 -2.51 -12.59 5.16
CA ASN A 16 -2.82 -11.23 5.57
C ASN A 16 -1.88 -10.77 6.70
N ARG A 17 -1.63 -11.62 7.69
CA ARG A 17 -0.67 -11.35 8.77
C ARG A 17 0.76 -11.18 8.24
N GLN A 18 1.20 -12.06 7.34
CA GLN A 18 2.54 -11.96 6.72
C GLN A 18 2.70 -10.67 5.93
N ALA A 19 1.68 -10.32 5.13
CA ALA A 19 1.63 -9.08 4.38
C ALA A 19 1.68 -7.86 5.30
N TRP A 20 0.87 -7.85 6.36
CA TRP A 20 0.85 -6.78 7.35
C TRP A 20 2.23 -6.60 7.98
N GLN A 21 2.87 -7.68 8.42
CA GLN A 21 4.22 -7.63 8.98
C GLN A 21 5.27 -7.14 7.97
N ALA A 22 5.18 -7.55 6.70
CA ALA A 22 6.08 -7.08 5.65
C ALA A 22 5.91 -5.59 5.38
N LEU A 23 4.67 -5.12 5.30
CA LEU A 23 4.35 -3.71 5.12
C LEU A 23 4.94 -2.87 6.26
N LEU A 24 4.78 -3.30 7.52
CA LEU A 24 5.37 -2.61 8.68
C LEU A 24 6.91 -2.57 8.66
N ARG A 25 7.58 -3.55 8.04
CA ARG A 25 9.05 -3.58 7.93
C ARG A 25 9.60 -2.65 6.85
N HIS A 26 8.89 -2.53 5.74
CA HIS A 26 9.42 -1.87 4.54
C HIS A 26 8.77 -0.53 4.21
N LEU A 27 7.58 -0.25 4.77
CA LEU A 27 6.99 1.08 4.71
C LEU A 27 7.52 1.94 5.86
N PRO A 28 7.65 3.25 5.64
CA PRO A 28 8.11 4.14 6.68
C PRO A 28 7.00 4.35 7.74
N PRO A 29 7.37 4.74 8.98
CA PRO A 29 6.48 4.70 10.14
C PRO A 29 5.29 5.65 10.05
N GLU A 30 5.36 6.67 9.19
CA GLU A 30 4.25 7.59 8.93
C GLU A 30 3.10 6.97 8.11
N VAL A 31 3.32 5.81 7.50
CA VAL A 31 2.28 5.08 6.77
C VAL A 31 1.52 4.16 7.72
N ILE A 32 0.22 4.37 7.84
CA ILE A 32 -0.65 3.59 8.74
C ILE A 32 -1.20 2.39 7.96
N VAL A 33 -0.98 1.19 8.49
CA VAL A 33 -1.51 -0.05 7.91
C VAL A 33 -2.65 -0.56 8.80
N HIS A 34 -3.88 -0.36 8.33
CA HIS A 34 -5.10 -0.81 9.02
C HIS A 34 -5.23 -2.32 8.88
N HIS A 35 -5.06 -3.03 9.99
CA HIS A 35 -5.23 -4.47 10.06
C HIS A 35 -6.69 -4.84 10.33
N SER A 36 -7.22 -5.79 9.54
CA SER A 36 -8.51 -6.42 9.80
C SER A 36 -8.33 -7.93 9.95
N ASP A 37 -8.91 -8.51 10.99
CA ASP A 37 -8.90 -9.97 11.23
C ASP A 37 -9.77 -10.77 10.24
N SER A 38 -10.50 -10.06 9.37
CA SER A 38 -11.41 -10.60 8.37
C SER A 38 -11.07 -10.06 6.96
N GLY A 39 -11.29 -10.91 5.96
CA GLY A 39 -11.03 -10.59 4.56
C GLY A 39 -9.59 -10.82 4.11
N TYR A 40 -9.31 -10.41 2.86
CA TYR A 40 -8.02 -10.55 2.18
C TYR A 40 -7.52 -9.20 1.64
N PHE A 41 -7.99 -8.10 2.22
CA PHE A 41 -7.53 -6.76 1.89
C PHE A 41 -6.94 -6.12 3.14
N LEU A 42 -5.85 -5.40 2.96
CA LEU A 42 -5.34 -4.46 3.94
C LEU A 42 -5.58 -3.05 3.39
N TRP A 43 -5.95 -2.14 4.29
CA TRP A 43 -6.08 -0.73 3.98
C TRP A 43 -4.84 -0.01 4.46
N ILE A 44 -4.26 0.81 3.59
CA ILE A 44 -3.07 1.58 3.88
C ILE A 44 -3.43 3.04 3.70
N GLU A 45 -3.10 3.82 4.72
CA GLU A 45 -3.26 5.25 4.78
C GLU A 45 -1.88 5.89 4.70
N LEU A 46 -1.68 6.68 3.65
CA LEU A 46 -0.51 7.51 3.47
C LEU A 46 -0.69 8.82 4.26
N PRO A 47 0.42 9.49 4.64
CA PRO A 47 0.38 10.80 5.26
C PRO A 47 -0.40 11.83 4.43
N GLU A 48 -0.88 12.86 5.12
CA GLU A 48 -1.56 13.98 4.48
C GLU A 48 -0.68 14.60 3.38
N GLY A 49 -1.28 14.86 2.21
CA GLY A 49 -0.58 15.38 1.03
C GLY A 49 0.07 14.32 0.14
N ALA A 50 0.09 13.04 0.52
CA ALA A 50 0.50 11.95 -0.36
C ALA A 50 -0.68 11.48 -1.25
N ASP A 51 -0.42 11.29 -2.55
CA ASP A 51 -1.41 10.76 -3.49
C ASP A 51 -1.14 9.28 -3.79
N ALA A 52 -2.05 8.41 -3.36
CA ALA A 52 -1.98 6.99 -3.59
C ALA A 52 -2.12 6.61 -5.07
N SER A 53 -2.76 7.45 -5.89
CA SER A 53 -2.87 7.26 -7.35
C SER A 53 -1.53 7.49 -8.03
N ALA A 54 -0.82 8.55 -7.63
CA ALA A 54 0.54 8.81 -8.09
C ALA A 54 1.52 7.71 -7.66
N LEU A 55 1.39 7.20 -6.42
CA LEU A 55 2.15 6.05 -5.96
C LEU A 55 1.83 4.80 -6.80
N SER A 56 0.56 4.54 -7.10
CA SER A 56 0.14 3.39 -7.91
C SER A 56 0.73 3.43 -9.32
N ALA A 57 0.69 4.59 -9.98
CA ALA A 57 1.29 4.77 -11.30
C ALA A 57 2.81 4.47 -11.30
N ARG A 58 3.53 4.86 -10.25
CA ARG A 58 4.97 4.58 -10.10
C ARG A 58 5.25 3.12 -9.73
N ALA A 59 4.43 2.55 -8.85
CA ALA A 59 4.52 1.14 -8.47
C ALA A 59 4.29 0.23 -9.68
N LEU A 60 3.43 0.64 -10.61
CA LEU A 60 3.16 -0.09 -11.85
C LEU A 60 4.40 -0.24 -12.73
N ALA A 61 5.29 0.77 -12.75
CA ALA A 61 6.58 0.68 -13.44
C ALA A 61 7.53 -0.37 -12.81
N SER A 62 7.26 -0.77 -11.57
CA SER A 62 7.96 -1.87 -10.88
C SER A 62 7.13 -3.16 -10.86
N HIS A 63 6.13 -3.28 -11.74
CA HIS A 63 5.19 -4.40 -11.84
C HIS A 63 4.38 -4.68 -10.56
N ILE A 64 4.09 -3.63 -9.78
CA ILE A 64 3.26 -3.70 -8.58
C ILE A 64 1.98 -2.93 -8.83
N SER A 65 0.85 -3.62 -8.74
CA SER A 65 -0.47 -3.00 -8.84
C SER A 65 -1.07 -2.85 -7.44
N ILE A 66 -1.41 -1.62 -7.07
CA ILE A 66 -2.18 -1.29 -5.87
C ILE A 66 -3.45 -0.57 -6.31
N ALA A 67 -4.54 -0.73 -5.55
CA ALA A 67 -5.82 -0.10 -5.88
C ALA A 67 -6.01 1.18 -5.07
N PRO A 68 -5.89 2.38 -5.68
CA PRO A 68 -6.10 3.65 -4.98
C PRO A 68 -7.53 3.77 -4.46
N GLY A 69 -7.70 4.39 -3.29
CA GLY A 69 -8.99 4.64 -2.65
C GLY A 69 -9.93 5.48 -3.52
N LYS A 70 -9.37 6.40 -4.32
CA LYS A 70 -10.10 7.22 -5.29
C LYS A 70 -10.85 6.41 -6.37
N MET A 71 -10.48 5.15 -6.63
CA MET A 71 -11.28 4.28 -7.51
C MET A 71 -12.61 3.84 -6.88
N PHE A 72 -12.75 3.96 -5.56
CA PHE A 72 -13.91 3.50 -4.79
C PHE A 72 -14.76 4.64 -4.20
N SER A 73 -14.34 5.89 -4.36
CA SER A 73 -15.07 7.07 -3.90
C SER A 73 -15.04 8.18 -4.95
N THR A 74 -16.15 8.90 -5.08
CA THR A 74 -16.23 10.14 -5.88
C THR A 74 -15.70 11.36 -5.12
N SER A 75 -15.46 11.25 -3.81
CA SER A 75 -14.87 12.31 -2.99
C SER A 75 -13.34 12.21 -2.94
N ASP A 76 -12.68 13.37 -2.86
CA ASP A 76 -11.21 13.44 -2.70
C ASP A 76 -10.74 12.98 -1.30
N SER A 77 -11.65 12.63 -0.39
CA SER A 77 -11.32 12.15 0.96
C SER A 77 -10.51 10.84 0.99
N TRP A 78 -10.43 10.12 -0.14
CA TRP A 78 -9.76 8.82 -0.26
C TRP A 78 -8.50 8.86 -1.13
N THR A 79 -7.95 10.05 -1.40
CA THR A 79 -6.72 10.21 -2.21
C THR A 79 -5.48 9.62 -1.55
N SER A 80 -5.40 9.68 -0.21
CA SER A 80 -4.24 9.18 0.55
C SER A 80 -4.34 7.70 0.90
N PHE A 81 -5.43 7.02 0.54
CA PHE A 81 -5.67 5.63 0.89
C PHE A 81 -5.47 4.70 -0.30
N PHE A 82 -4.99 3.49 -0.06
CA PHE A 82 -5.04 2.41 -1.05
C PHE A 82 -5.29 1.05 -0.41
N ARG A 83 -5.76 0.13 -1.23
CA ARG A 83 -5.95 -1.28 -0.86
C ARG A 83 -4.80 -2.13 -1.35
N PHE A 84 -4.33 -3.00 -0.46
CA PHE A 84 -3.38 -4.05 -0.76
C PHE A 84 -4.08 -5.41 -0.74
N ASN A 85 -3.95 -6.17 -1.82
CA ASN A 85 -4.60 -7.47 -1.96
C ASN A 85 -3.70 -8.59 -1.40
N THR A 86 -4.28 -9.44 -0.55
CA THR A 86 -3.63 -10.60 0.06
C THR A 86 -4.42 -11.88 -0.24
N ALA A 87 -5.07 -11.96 -1.41
CA ALA A 87 -5.90 -13.11 -1.79
C ALA A 87 -5.05 -14.31 -2.26
N TRP A 88 -3.84 -14.05 -2.70
CA TRP A 88 -2.92 -15.05 -3.25
C TRP A 88 -1.87 -15.47 -2.22
N GLY A 89 -1.21 -16.60 -2.45
CA GLY A 89 -0.17 -17.09 -1.54
C GLY A 89 0.95 -16.08 -1.30
N TRP A 90 1.49 -16.07 -0.09
CA TRP A 90 2.63 -15.23 0.28
C TRP A 90 3.94 -15.99 0.04
N GLY A 91 4.84 -15.43 -0.76
CA GLY A 91 6.18 -15.95 -0.99
C GLY A 91 7.21 -14.85 -1.16
N GLU A 92 8.37 -15.23 -1.69
CA GLU A 92 9.47 -14.31 -1.92
C GLU A 92 9.11 -13.18 -2.89
N ARG A 93 8.29 -13.49 -3.90
CA ARG A 93 7.85 -12.49 -4.88
C ARG A 93 7.08 -11.35 -4.22
N GLU A 94 6.16 -11.67 -3.32
CA GLU A 94 5.31 -10.72 -2.61
C GLU A 94 6.12 -9.89 -1.62
N GLU A 95 7.05 -10.52 -0.89
CA GLU A 95 7.99 -9.83 0.01
C GLU A 95 8.87 -8.81 -0.77
N GLN A 96 9.43 -9.21 -1.91
CA GLN A 96 10.20 -8.30 -2.77
C GLN A 96 9.31 -7.21 -3.38
N GLY A 97 8.05 -7.51 -3.67
CA GLY A 97 7.05 -6.55 -4.09
C GLY A 97 6.84 -5.46 -3.05
N VAL A 98 6.61 -5.83 -1.79
CA VAL A 98 6.44 -4.87 -0.69
C VAL A 98 7.70 -4.03 -0.46
N LYS A 99 8.90 -4.65 -0.52
CA LYS A 99 10.17 -3.91 -0.43
C LYS A 99 10.31 -2.85 -1.52
N ARG A 100 9.99 -3.21 -2.77
CA ARG A 100 10.02 -2.28 -3.91
C ARG A 100 8.96 -1.19 -3.78
N LEU A 101 7.77 -1.51 -3.26
CA LEU A 101 6.71 -0.55 -2.98
C LEU A 101 7.19 0.49 -1.96
N GLY A 102 7.79 0.07 -0.84
CA GLY A 102 8.41 0.97 0.13
C GLY A 102 9.45 1.89 -0.50
N GLY A 103 10.34 1.34 -1.33
CA GLY A 103 11.32 2.14 -2.08
C GLY A 103 10.69 3.10 -3.11
N ALA A 104 9.56 2.75 -3.74
CA ALA A 104 8.82 3.65 -4.63
C ALA A 104 8.15 4.80 -3.85
N TYR A 105 7.63 4.50 -2.66
CA TYR A 105 7.07 5.51 -1.76
C TYR A 105 8.15 6.47 -1.25
N SER A 106 9.28 5.99 -0.72
CA SER A 106 10.35 6.87 -0.22
C SER A 106 10.89 7.82 -1.30
N ARG A 107 11.01 7.34 -2.55
CA ARG A 107 11.40 8.20 -3.68
C ARG A 107 10.35 9.26 -4.02
N THR A 108 9.07 8.95 -3.78
CA THR A 108 7.97 9.89 -3.99
C THR A 108 7.92 10.93 -2.88
N ALA A 109 7.93 10.50 -1.62
CA ALA A 109 7.93 11.38 -0.46
C ALA A 109 9.12 12.36 -0.47
N CYS A 110 10.31 11.90 -0.87
CA CYS A 110 11.50 12.76 -1.00
C CYS A 110 11.30 13.90 -2.03
N LEU A 111 10.66 13.59 -3.17
CA LEU A 111 10.39 14.59 -4.21
C LEU A 111 9.31 15.59 -3.77
N THR A 112 8.26 15.13 -3.07
CA THR A 112 7.18 16.00 -2.59
C THR A 112 7.64 16.92 -1.46
N LEU A 113 8.44 16.42 -0.50
CA LEU A 113 9.01 17.22 0.58
C LEU A 113 9.98 18.27 0.03
N SER A 114 10.79 17.93 -0.97
CA SER A 114 11.70 18.88 -1.62
C SER A 114 10.95 19.99 -2.36
N PHE A 115 9.82 19.67 -3.02
CA PHE A 115 8.97 20.65 -3.71
C PHE A 115 8.20 21.55 -2.75
N ILE A 116 7.64 21.00 -1.66
CA ILE A 116 6.93 21.79 -0.65
C ILE A 116 7.90 22.75 0.05
N PHE A 117 9.11 22.31 0.41
CA PHE A 117 10.13 23.20 0.97
C PHE A 117 10.53 24.31 0.00
N LEU A 118 10.70 23.99 -1.29
CA LEU A 118 11.01 24.97 -2.33
C LEU A 118 9.90 26.01 -2.50
N ILE A 119 8.63 25.59 -2.56
CA ILE A 119 7.49 26.50 -2.68
C ILE A 119 7.35 27.37 -1.42
N ILE A 120 7.49 26.80 -0.22
CA ILE A 120 7.46 27.59 1.03
C ILE A 120 8.61 28.61 1.07
N ASN A 121 9.80 28.27 0.57
CA ASN A 121 10.93 29.20 0.54
C ASN A 121 10.76 30.31 -0.53
N ILE A 122 10.16 29.98 -1.68
CA ILE A 122 9.83 30.95 -2.73
C ILE A 122 8.73 31.91 -2.27
N LEU A 123 7.70 31.42 -1.56
CA LEU A 123 6.59 32.25 -1.05
C LEU A 123 6.94 33.05 0.21
N ARG A 124 8.11 32.82 0.83
CA ARG A 124 8.64 33.60 1.96
C ARG A 124 9.68 34.65 1.54
N LYS A 125 9.85 34.90 0.23
CA LYS A 125 10.61 36.02 -0.32
C LYS A 125 9.71 37.05 -0.97
#